data_AF-A0A950NDK9-F1
#
_entry.id   AF-A0A950NDK9-F1
#
_cell.length_a   1.000
_cell.length_b   1.000
_cell.length_c   1.000
_cell.angle_alpha   90.00
_cell.angle_beta   90.00
_cell.angle_gamma   90.00
#
_symmetry.space_group_name_H-M   'P 1'
#
loop_
_entity.id
_entity.type
_entity.pdbx_description
1 polymer ?
#
loop_
_entity_poly.entity_id
_entity_poly.type
_entity_poly.pdbx_seq_one_letter_code
_entity_poly.pdbx_strand_id
1 'polypeptide(L)'
;MPDPAARRKFEALVAAAFADGYLAESEKTVLERKAARMGISHREMHEIIALGQQRKLSIGIPQSAPERESLLEHLIEVVAADGRVEAPE
;
A
#
# COMPACT_ATOMS: atom_id res chain seq x y z
N MET A 1 -9.68 14.80 9.03
CA MET A 1 -9.21 13.45 9.38
C MET A 1 -9.52 12.57 8.19
N PRO A 2 -8.56 11.82 7.63
CA PRO A 2 -8.83 10.96 6.49
C PRO A 2 -9.82 9.86 6.88
N ASP A 3 -10.54 9.36 5.89
CA ASP A 3 -11.49 8.26 6.04
C ASP A 3 -10.76 7.03 6.62
N PRO A 4 -11.25 6.41 7.71
CA PRO A 4 -10.67 5.19 8.27
C PRO A 4 -10.55 4.04 7.24
N ALA A 5 -11.42 4.00 6.22
CA ALA A 5 -11.30 3.05 5.11
C ALA A 5 -10.10 3.38 4.20
N ALA A 6 -9.84 4.67 3.93
CA ALA A 6 -8.68 5.09 3.14
C ALA A 6 -7.37 4.75 3.84
N ARG A 7 -7.31 4.94 5.16
CA ARG A 7 -6.15 4.56 5.97
C ARG A 7 -5.86 3.06 5.90
N ARG A 8 -6.87 2.20 6.08
CA ARG A 8 -6.70 0.74 5.98
C ARG A 8 -6.26 0.28 4.58
N LYS A 9 -6.82 0.90 3.53
CA LYS A 9 -6.37 0.63 2.15
C LYS A 9 -4.89 0.98 1.99
N PHE A 10 -4.45 2.11 2.50
CA PHE A 10 -3.05 2.52 2.42
C PHE A 10 -2.11 1.62 3.25
N GLU A 11 -2.52 1.21 4.45
CA GLU A 11 -1.79 0.23 5.27
C GLU A 11 -1.58 -1.09 4.52
N ALA A 12 -2.60 -1.57 3.80
CA ALA A 12 -2.48 -2.78 2.98
C ALA A 12 -1.50 -2.59 1.80
N LEU A 13 -1.47 -1.41 1.17
CA LEU A 13 -0.53 -1.11 0.10
C LEU A 13 0.91 -1.07 0.59
N VAL A 14 1.14 -0.42 1.73
CA VAL A 14 2.46 -0.36 2.36
C VAL A 14 2.90 -1.77 2.77
N ALA A 15 2.03 -2.57 3.36
CA ALA A 15 2.36 -3.94 3.73
C ALA A 15 2.77 -4.80 2.53
N ALA A 16 2.13 -4.61 1.37
CA ALA A 16 2.51 -5.31 0.15
C ALA A 16 3.82 -4.81 -0.48
N ALA A 17 4.08 -3.51 -0.43
CA ALA A 17 5.35 -2.92 -0.84
C ALA A 17 6.54 -3.29 0.07
N PHE A 18 6.27 -3.93 1.21
CA PHE A 18 7.29 -4.47 2.12
C PHE A 18 7.31 -6.01 2.12
N ALA A 19 6.62 -6.66 1.18
CA ALA A 19 6.51 -8.12 1.13
C ALA A 19 7.86 -8.81 0.88
N ASP A 20 8.70 -8.21 0.05
CA ASP A 20 10.09 -8.58 -0.24
C ASP A 20 11.09 -8.10 0.83
N GLY A 21 10.64 -7.26 1.77
CA GLY A 21 11.38 -6.83 2.95
C GLY A 21 12.13 -5.50 2.79
N TYR A 22 12.06 -4.85 1.63
CA TYR A 22 12.66 -3.53 1.39
C TYR A 22 11.75 -2.69 0.50
N LEU A 23 11.66 -1.39 0.77
CA LEU A 23 10.85 -0.47 -0.05
C LEU A 23 11.76 0.30 -1.01
N ALA A 24 11.60 0.09 -2.31
CA ALA A 24 12.34 0.81 -3.34
C ALA A 24 11.87 2.28 -3.48
N GLU A 25 12.72 3.15 -4.03
CA GLU A 25 12.36 4.57 -4.26
C GLU A 25 11.21 4.73 -5.27
N SER A 26 11.11 3.82 -6.25
CA SER A 26 10.01 3.74 -7.21
C SER A 26 8.67 3.46 -6.52
N GLU A 27 8.63 2.46 -5.64
CA GLU A 27 7.45 2.10 -4.85
C GLU A 27 7.06 3.21 -3.88
N LYS A 28 8.03 3.83 -3.22
CA LYS A 28 7.81 4.99 -2.35
C LYS A 28 7.14 6.13 -3.11
N THR A 29 7.59 6.42 -4.34
CA THR A 29 6.99 7.44 -5.20
C THR A 29 5.53 7.11 -5.55
N VAL A 30 5.22 5.83 -5.80
CA VAL A 30 3.84 5.38 -6.06
C VAL A 30 2.97 5.52 -4.81
N LEU A 31 3.49 5.14 -3.64
CA LEU A 31 2.82 5.30 -2.34
C LEU A 31 2.54 6.77 -2.04
N GLU A 32 3.48 7.68 -2.28
CA GLU A 32 3.28 9.13 -2.11
C GLU A 32 2.13 9.66 -2.99
N ARG A 33 2.10 9.26 -4.27
CA ARG A 33 1.00 9.64 -5.18
C ARG A 33 -0.34 9.05 -4.76
N LYS A 34 -0.36 7.80 -4.27
CA LYS A 34 -1.59 7.16 -3.78
C LYS A 34 -2.08 7.80 -2.48
N ALA A 35 -1.19 8.10 -1.54
CA ALA A 35 -1.51 8.82 -0.32
C ALA A 35 -2.15 10.19 -0.62
N ALA A 36 -1.57 10.96 -1.55
CA ALA A 36 -2.13 12.24 -1.99
C ALA A 36 -3.53 12.09 -2.61
N ARG A 37 -3.74 11.08 -3.47
CA ARG A 37 -5.07 10.79 -4.07
C ARG A 37 -6.11 10.36 -3.02
N MET A 38 -5.69 9.69 -1.96
CA MET A 38 -6.54 9.23 -0.86
C MET A 38 -6.78 10.29 0.23
N GLY A 39 -6.18 11.49 0.09
CA GLY A 39 -6.29 12.55 1.09
C GLY A 39 -5.53 12.26 2.39
N ILE A 40 -4.55 11.35 2.36
CA ILE A 40 -3.71 11.01 3.50
C ILE A 40 -2.61 12.06 3.62
N SER A 41 -2.44 12.59 4.83
CA SER A 41 -1.40 13.59 5.09
C SER A 41 0.00 12.99 4.98
N HIS A 42 0.99 13.80 4.61
CA HIS A 42 2.37 13.32 4.48
C HIS A 42 2.88 12.73 5.80
N ARG A 43 2.49 13.32 6.94
CA ARG A 43 2.82 12.80 8.27
C ARG A 43 2.24 11.39 8.49
N GLU A 44 0.95 11.19 8.22
CA GLU A 44 0.32 9.87 8.37
C GLU A 44 0.92 8.83 7.43
N MET A 45 1.25 9.23 6.21
CA MET A 45 1.95 8.38 5.25
C MET A 45 3.28 7.88 5.82
N HIS A 46 4.12 8.78 6.37
CA HIS A 46 5.39 8.41 7.01
C HIS A 46 5.18 7.51 8.23
N GLU A 47 4.16 7.77 9.05
CA GLU A 47 3.81 6.90 10.18
C GLU A 47 3.45 5.48 9.71
N ILE A 48 2.64 5.34 8.64
CA ILE A 48 2.22 4.04 8.12
C ILE A 48 3.41 3.30 7.47
N ILE A 49 4.26 4.00 6.71
CA ILE A 49 5.49 3.43 6.13
C ILE A 49 6.42 2.90 7.24
N ALA A 50 6.60 3.66 8.33
CA ALA A 50 7.40 3.23 9.47
C ALA A 50 6.81 1.98 10.16
N LEU A 51 5.48 1.86 10.24
CA LEU A 51 4.81 0.65 10.76
C LEU A 51 5.02 -0.55 9.82
N GLY A 52 5.03 -0.33 8.51
CA GLY A 52 5.33 -1.34 7.49
C GLY A 52 6.74 -1.90 7.62
N GLN A 53 7.74 -1.03 7.80
CA GLN A 53 9.13 -1.44 8.07
C GLN A 53 9.26 -2.33 9.31
N GLN A 54 8.44 -2.08 10.33
CA GLN A 54 8.42 -2.89 11.55
C GLN A 54 7.63 -4.20 11.40
N ARG A 55 7.07 -4.50 10.21
CA ARG A 55 6.15 -5.62 9.96
C ARG A 55 4.96 -5.67 10.93
N LYS A 56 4.53 -4.50 11.43
CA LYS A 56 3.42 -4.36 12.39
C LYS A 56 2.09 -4.05 11.71
N LEU A 57 2.06 -4.01 10.38
CA LEU A 57 0.83 -3.80 9.62
C LEU A 57 0.11 -5.13 9.44
N SER A 58 -1.12 -5.22 9.94
CA SER A 58 -2.02 -6.34 9.70
C SER A 58 -2.92 -6.01 8.51
N ILE A 59 -2.84 -6.80 7.45
CA ILE A 59 -3.71 -6.65 6.27
C ILE A 59 -5.10 -7.19 6.63
N GLY A 60 -6.10 -6.32 6.65
CA GLY A 60 -7.51 -6.72 6.70
C GLY A 60 -8.06 -6.87 5.29
N ILE A 61 -8.38 -8.09 4.86
CA ILE A 61 -9.00 -8.33 3.55
C ILE A 61 -10.47 -7.84 3.58
N PRO A 62 -10.87 -6.92 2.68
CA PRO A 62 -12.26 -6.48 2.59
C PRO A 62 -13.20 -7.63 2.26
N GLN A 63 -14.34 -7.68 2.95
CA GLN A 63 -15.35 -8.74 2.75
C GLN A 63 -16.17 -8.52 1.48
N SER A 64 -16.34 -7.24 1.08
CA SER A 64 -17.10 -6.88 -0.11
C SER A 64 -16.27 -7.12 -1.39
N ALA A 65 -16.89 -7.70 -2.41
CA ALA A 65 -16.26 -7.92 -3.71
C ALA A 65 -15.70 -6.64 -4.36
N PRO A 66 -16.44 -5.51 -4.43
CA PRO A 66 -15.93 -4.31 -5.11
C PRO A 66 -14.75 -3.66 -4.37
N GLU A 67 -14.72 -3.70 -3.03
CA GLU A 67 -13.56 -3.17 -2.29
C GLU A 67 -12.36 -4.09 -2.39
N ARG A 68 -12.58 -5.41 -2.52
CA ARG A 68 -11.51 -6.39 -2.71
C ARG A 68 -10.86 -6.26 -4.08
N GLU A 69 -11.63 -6.07 -5.15
CA GLU A 69 -11.09 -5.76 -6.49
C GLU A 69 -10.31 -4.45 -6.47
N SER A 70 -10.89 -3.38 -5.92
CA SER A 70 -10.20 -2.09 -5.81
C SER A 70 -8.90 -2.17 -5.02
N LEU A 71 -8.87 -2.96 -3.93
CA LEU A 71 -7.64 -3.18 -3.18
C LEU A 71 -6.62 -3.97 -4.00
N LEU A 72 -7.04 -5.03 -4.68
CA LEU A 72 -6.17 -5.88 -5.50
C LEU A 72 -5.53 -5.09 -6.64
N GLU A 73 -6.28 -4.28 -7.38
CA GLU A 73 -5.74 -3.40 -8.43
C GLU A 73 -4.67 -2.46 -7.87
N HIS A 74 -4.94 -1.86 -6.72
CA HIS A 74 -3.98 -0.97 -6.11
C HIS A 74 -2.71 -1.69 -5.64
N LEU A 75 -2.84 -2.93 -5.13
CA LEU A 75 -1.71 -3.77 -4.74
C LEU A 75 -0.83 -4.10 -5.95
N ILE A 76 -1.46 -4.50 -7.07
CA ILE A 76 -0.76 -4.79 -8.32
C ILE A 76 -0.01 -3.54 -8.81
N GLU A 77 -0.62 -2.35 -8.77
CA GLU A 77 0.05 -1.11 -9.18
C GLU A 77 1.28 -0.77 -8.31
N VAL A 78 1.22 -1.05 -7.01
CA VAL A 78 2.34 -0.76 -6.10
C VAL A 78 3.48 -1.74 -6.32
N VAL A 79 3.17 -3.04 -6.41
CA VAL A 79 4.17 -4.09 -6.61
C VAL A 79 4.76 -4.05 -8.03
N ALA A 80 3.96 -3.68 -9.04
CA ALA A 80 4.42 -3.55 -10.42
C ALA A 80 5.16 -2.22 -10.70
N ALA A 81 5.33 -1.34 -9.71
CA ALA A 81 6.01 -0.04 -9.88
C ALA A 81 7.49 -0.17 -10.31
N ASP A 82 8.10 -1.31 -10.04
CA ASP A 82 9.46 -1.70 -10.46
C ASP A 82 9.53 -2.15 -11.94
N GLY A 83 8.43 -2.61 -12.52
CA GLY A 83 8.38 -3.17 -13.88
C GLY A 83 8.64 -4.68 -13.98
N ARG A 84 8.93 -5.38 -12.87
CA ARG A 84 9.00 -6.85 -12.83
C ARG A 84 7.93 -7.44 -11.94
N VAL A 85 6.79 -7.77 -12.54
CA VAL A 85 5.99 -8.89 -12.04
C VAL A 85 6.69 -10.15 -12.56
N GLU A 86 7.70 -10.65 -11.83
CA GLU A 86 8.22 -11.98 -12.12
C GLU A 86 7.09 -12.97 -11.85
N ALA A 87 6.67 -13.67 -12.90
CA ALA A 87 5.70 -14.74 -12.77
C ALA A 87 6.27 -15.79 -11.79
N PRO A 88 5.46 -16.34 -10.89
CA PRO A 88 5.91 -17.47 -10.07
C PRO A 88 6.34 -18.61 -11.02
N GLU A 89 7.60 -19.04 -10.87
CA GLU A 89 8.16 -20.23 -11.52
C GLU A 89 7.49 -21.52 -11.00
#